data_AF-U7DA06-F1
#
_entry.id   AF-U7DA06-F1
#
_cell.length_a   1.000
_cell.length_b   1.000
_cell.length_c   1.000
_cell.angle_alpha   90.00
_cell.angle_beta   90.00
_cell.angle_gamma   90.00
#
_symmetry.space_group_name_H-M   'P 1'
#
loop_
_entity.id
_entity.type
_entity.pdbx_description
1 polymer ?
#
loop_
_entity_poly.entity_id
_entity_poly.type
_entity_poly.pdbx_seq_one_letter_code
_entity_poly.pdbx_strand_id
1 'polypeptide(L)'
;MTSELFDMHCHCLSDSDQAGIYSVVSTVSWDEWDRAVSLEGDERAISLGIHPTFVATLPANWHERLSIRLAQSAAMIGECGLHPHKSRDIRLLQEEVLGWQFSLAHTYNRAMVLHVTGMWDRFFSLLDHYGVPPGGLLMHDFAGSVEVLARLQGYGKILFSYGPSLMKKGFYKKRSLSCNSNGACLF
;
A
#
# COMPACT_ATOMS: atom_id res chain seq x y z
N MET A 1 -29.99 -3.48 -4.17
CA MET A 1 -28.57 -3.53 -3.77
C MET A 1 -28.02 -2.14 -4.03
N THR A 2 -27.87 -1.33 -2.98
CA THR A 2 -27.04 -0.12 -3.06
C THR A 2 -25.65 -0.56 -3.50
N SER A 3 -25.06 0.09 -4.49
CA SER A 3 -23.68 -0.16 -4.85
C SER A 3 -22.81 0.27 -3.66
N GLU A 4 -22.42 -0.68 -2.82
CA GLU A 4 -21.49 -0.43 -1.72
C GLU A 4 -20.11 -0.16 -2.35
N LEU A 5 -19.76 1.12 -2.43
CA LEU A 5 -18.40 1.53 -2.77
C LEU A 5 -17.55 1.36 -1.51
N PHE A 6 -16.37 0.77 -1.67
CA PHE A 6 -15.37 0.63 -0.62
C PHE A 6 -14.24 1.62 -0.90
N ASP A 7 -14.01 2.55 0.01
CA ASP A 7 -12.83 3.42 -0.04
C ASP A 7 -11.62 2.64 0.50
N MET A 8 -10.96 1.91 -0.39
CA MET A 8 -9.83 1.04 -0.04
C MET A 8 -8.57 1.80 0.39
N HIS A 9 -8.55 3.13 0.35
CA HIS A 9 -7.40 3.92 0.81
C HIS A 9 -7.74 5.41 1.01
N CYS A 10 -7.71 5.87 2.25
CA CYS A 10 -7.75 7.29 2.56
C CYS A 10 -6.83 7.68 3.74
N HIS A 11 -6.60 8.97 3.89
CA HIS A 11 -5.84 9.55 5.01
C HIS A 11 -6.75 10.32 5.98
N CYS A 12 -8.03 9.93 6.04
CA CYS A 12 -9.03 10.61 6.84
C CYS A 12 -8.90 10.20 8.32
N LEU A 13 -8.10 10.95 9.09
CA LEU A 13 -7.94 10.77 10.54
C LEU A 13 -8.97 11.56 11.37
N SER A 14 -10.11 11.94 10.78
CA SER A 14 -11.23 12.59 11.46
C SER A 14 -12.39 11.62 11.68
N ASP A 15 -13.21 11.91 12.70
CA ASP A 15 -14.45 11.14 12.99
C ASP A 15 -15.57 11.43 11.98
N SER A 16 -15.28 12.16 10.89
CA SER A 16 -16.26 12.49 9.86
C SER A 16 -16.56 11.24 9.04
N ASP A 17 -17.52 10.45 9.52
CA ASP A 17 -18.01 9.28 8.81
C ASP A 17 -18.67 9.70 7.50
N GLN A 18 -18.20 9.14 6.39
CA GLN A 18 -19.01 9.06 5.19
C GLN A 18 -19.95 7.86 5.38
N ALA A 19 -21.05 8.10 6.10
CA ALA A 19 -22.01 7.05 6.48
C ALA A 19 -22.34 6.14 5.29
N GLY A 20 -22.17 4.82 5.47
CA GLY A 20 -22.45 3.82 4.45
C GLY A 20 -21.32 3.56 3.45
N ILE A 21 -20.11 4.07 3.68
CA ILE A 21 -18.90 3.74 2.91
C ILE A 21 -17.90 3.05 3.83
N TYR A 22 -17.68 1.76 3.58
CA TYR A 22 -16.57 1.04 4.20
C TYR A 22 -15.24 1.61 3.74
N SER A 23 -14.34 1.89 4.67
CA SER A 23 -13.07 2.54 4.37
C SER A 23 -11.86 1.86 5.00
N VAL A 24 -10.70 2.04 4.36
CA VAL A 24 -9.38 1.73 4.91
C VAL A 24 -8.64 3.04 5.15
N VAL A 25 -8.47 3.41 6.42
CA VAL A 25 -7.67 4.57 6.80
C VAL A 25 -6.21 4.15 6.95
N SER A 26 -5.35 4.69 6.10
CA SER A 26 -3.93 4.35 6.04
C SER A 26 -3.08 5.45 6.64
N THR A 27 -2.27 5.10 7.64
CA THR A 27 -1.27 6.01 8.21
C THR A 27 -0.06 6.14 7.30
N VAL A 28 0.60 7.30 7.31
CA VAL A 28 1.83 7.54 6.56
C VAL A 28 3.05 7.65 7.47
N SER A 29 2.86 7.95 8.75
CA SER A 29 3.94 8.18 9.71
C SER A 29 3.65 7.64 11.11
N TRP A 30 4.71 7.56 11.92
CA TRP A 30 4.73 6.93 13.24
C TRP A 30 3.92 7.67 14.32
N ASP A 31 3.61 8.95 14.09
CA ASP A 31 2.87 9.82 15.00
C ASP A 31 1.35 9.78 14.77
N GLU A 32 0.88 9.10 13.72
CA GLU A 32 -0.55 8.97 13.40
C GLU A 32 -1.20 7.73 14.02
N TRP A 33 -0.41 6.73 14.44
CA TRP A 33 -0.91 5.40 14.80
C TRP A 33 -1.92 5.41 15.95
N ASP A 34 -1.69 6.19 17.01
CA ASP A 34 -2.63 6.27 18.15
C ASP A 34 -3.99 6.82 17.71
N ARG A 35 -3.98 7.81 16.82
CA ARG A 35 -5.21 8.38 16.27
C ARG A 35 -5.91 7.38 15.35
N ALA A 36 -5.18 6.71 14.45
CA ALA A 36 -5.74 5.72 13.55
C ALA A 36 -6.40 4.57 14.33
N VAL A 37 -5.74 4.03 15.36
CA VAL A 37 -6.31 2.98 16.22
C VAL A 37 -7.61 3.44 16.89
N SER A 38 -7.70 4.71 17.33
CA SER A 38 -8.94 5.23 17.92
C SER A 38 -10.13 5.31 16.95
N LEU A 39 -9.88 5.19 15.65
CA LEU A 39 -10.89 5.27 14.59
C LEU A 39 -11.33 3.88 14.07
N GLU A 40 -10.66 2.80 14.48
CA GLU A 40 -11.00 1.43 14.06
C GLU A 40 -12.42 1.06 14.50
N GLY A 41 -13.21 0.50 13.58
CA GLY A 41 -14.60 0.12 13.83
C GLY A 41 -15.22 -0.68 12.69
N ASP A 42 -16.51 -0.99 12.78
CA ASP A 42 -17.20 -1.92 11.87
C ASP A 42 -17.15 -1.48 10.40
N GLU A 43 -17.25 -0.17 10.12
CA GLU A 43 -17.18 0.40 8.77
C GLU A 43 -15.79 0.95 8.41
N ARG A 44 -14.82 0.84 9.32
CA ARG A 44 -13.50 1.47 9.17
C ARG A 44 -12.38 0.52 9.60
N ALA A 45 -11.76 -0.09 8.61
CA ALA A 45 -10.48 -0.76 8.79
C ALA A 45 -9.35 0.27 8.81
N ILE A 46 -8.23 -0.09 9.43
CA ILE A 46 -7.04 0.77 9.48
C ILE A 46 -5.81 0.02 9.00
N SER A 47 -4.83 0.77 8.49
CA SER A 47 -3.48 0.28 8.26
C SER A 47 -2.46 1.14 8.98
N LEU A 48 -1.52 0.47 9.66
CA LEU A 48 -0.44 1.10 10.41
C LEU A 48 0.90 0.79 9.75
N GLY A 49 1.66 1.83 9.39
CA GLY A 49 2.88 1.64 8.64
C GLY A 49 3.72 2.90 8.54
N ILE A 50 4.83 2.78 7.81
CA ILE A 50 5.73 3.87 7.47
C ILE A 50 5.76 4.03 5.96
N HIS A 51 5.25 5.16 5.48
CA HIS A 51 5.31 5.54 4.09
C HIS A 51 6.75 5.94 3.71
N PRO A 52 7.23 5.65 2.48
CA PRO A 52 8.61 5.90 2.06
C PRO A 52 9.10 7.35 2.24
N THR A 53 8.20 8.35 2.24
CA THR A 53 8.53 9.76 2.53
C THR A 53 9.08 9.96 3.95
N PHE A 54 8.64 9.15 4.92
CA PHE A 54 8.89 9.38 6.35
C PHE A 54 10.02 8.52 6.92
N VAL A 55 10.68 7.69 6.10
CA VAL A 55 11.74 6.80 6.59
C VAL A 55 12.92 7.55 7.21
N ALA A 56 13.19 8.78 6.74
CA ALA A 56 14.27 9.62 7.24
C ALA A 56 13.97 10.30 8.58
N THR A 57 12.72 10.26 9.05
CA THR A 57 12.26 10.94 10.27
C THR A 57 11.87 9.96 11.38
N LEU A 58 12.28 8.70 11.25
CA LEU A 58 11.92 7.64 12.18
C LEU A 58 12.62 7.81 13.53
N PRO A 59 11.87 7.79 14.66
CA PRO A 59 12.47 7.75 15.98
C PRO A 59 13.09 6.38 16.23
N ALA A 60 14.13 6.30 17.06
CA ALA A 60 14.87 5.06 17.30
C ALA A 60 14.01 3.85 17.73
N ASN A 61 12.89 4.10 18.43
CA ASN A 61 11.98 3.07 18.93
C ASN A 61 10.74 2.83 18.05
N TRP A 62 10.73 3.30 16.80
CA TRP A 62 9.56 3.17 15.92
C TRP A 62 9.10 1.72 15.73
N HIS A 63 10.04 0.77 15.64
CA HIS A 63 9.78 -0.65 15.48
C HIS A 63 8.97 -1.25 16.64
N GLU A 64 9.40 -0.95 17.87
CA GLU A 64 8.72 -1.41 19.07
C GLU A 64 7.30 -0.84 19.14
N ARG A 65 7.17 0.47 18.85
CA ARG A 65 5.89 1.16 18.83
C ARG A 65 4.92 0.56 17.79
N LEU A 66 5.38 0.27 16.57
CA LEU A 66 4.52 -0.35 15.55
C LEU A 66 4.09 -1.76 15.98
N SER A 67 5.03 -2.55 16.51
CA SER A 67 4.75 -3.92 16.96
C SER A 67 3.70 -3.95 18.07
N ILE A 68 3.80 -3.05 19.05
CA ILE A 68 2.83 -2.93 20.15
C ILE A 68 1.43 -2.60 19.60
N ARG A 69 1.33 -1.65 18.67
CA ARG A 69 0.02 -1.25 18.10
C ARG A 69 -0.60 -2.32 17.23
N LEU A 70 0.19 -3.02 16.42
CA LEU A 70 -0.30 -4.15 15.62
C LEU A 70 -0.77 -5.32 16.50
N ALA A 71 -0.14 -5.56 17.64
CA ALA A 71 -0.56 -6.57 18.60
C ALA A 71 -1.87 -6.20 19.33
N GLN A 72 -2.22 -4.92 19.38
CA GLN A 72 -3.38 -4.37 20.10
C GLN A 72 -4.57 -4.03 19.20
N SER A 73 -4.46 -4.23 17.88
CA SER A 73 -5.48 -3.85 16.90
C SER A 73 -5.69 -4.96 15.85
N ALA A 74 -6.74 -4.83 15.03
CA ALA A 74 -6.94 -5.68 13.86
C ALA A 74 -6.26 -5.11 12.59
N ALA A 75 -5.47 -4.05 12.75
CA ALA A 75 -4.89 -3.27 11.68
C ALA A 75 -4.09 -4.10 10.66
N MET A 76 -4.23 -3.70 9.39
CA MET A 76 -3.31 -4.06 8.32
C MET A 76 -1.97 -3.32 8.49
N ILE A 77 -0.99 -3.65 7.65
CA ILE A 77 0.29 -2.93 7.62
C ILE A 77 0.31 -1.97 6.44
N GLY A 78 0.53 -0.68 6.68
CA GLY A 78 0.57 0.33 5.62
C GLY A 78 0.10 1.71 6.08
N GLU A 79 0.17 2.75 5.25
CA GLU A 79 0.75 2.79 3.92
C GLU A 79 2.28 2.61 4.00
N CYS A 80 2.82 1.69 3.20
CA CYS A 80 4.26 1.42 3.16
C CYS A 80 4.69 1.15 1.73
N GLY A 81 5.99 1.27 1.42
CA GLY A 81 6.46 0.93 0.07
C GLY A 81 7.69 1.72 -0.37
N LEU A 82 7.80 1.98 -1.67
CA LEU A 82 8.99 2.57 -2.32
C LEU A 82 8.62 3.68 -3.30
N HIS A 83 9.43 4.74 -3.34
CA HIS A 83 9.33 5.78 -4.37
C HIS A 83 10.71 6.39 -4.69
N PRO A 84 10.90 7.01 -5.87
CA PRO A 84 12.22 7.47 -6.26
C PRO A 84 12.70 8.59 -5.35
N HIS A 85 13.94 8.48 -4.87
CA HIS A 85 14.60 9.51 -4.08
C HIS A 85 16.01 9.79 -4.61
N LYS A 86 16.51 11.02 -4.47
CA LYS A 86 17.85 11.40 -4.98
C LYS A 86 19.00 10.73 -4.21
N SER A 87 18.91 10.74 -2.87
CA SER A 87 19.89 10.08 -2.00
C SER A 87 19.78 8.56 -2.09
N ARG A 88 20.92 7.88 -2.29
CA ARG A 88 21.03 6.42 -2.27
C ARG A 88 20.71 5.86 -0.89
N ASP A 89 21.18 6.50 0.16
CA ASP A 89 21.01 6.03 1.53
C ASP A 89 19.53 6.02 1.90
N ILE A 90 18.78 7.03 1.47
CA ILE A 90 17.32 7.05 1.67
C ILE A 90 16.62 5.93 0.89
N ARG A 91 17.07 5.61 -0.33
CA ARG A 91 16.49 4.48 -1.07
C ARG A 91 16.77 3.14 -0.37
N LEU A 92 17.98 2.95 0.15
CA LEU A 92 18.32 1.76 0.94
C LEU A 92 17.49 1.69 2.22
N LEU A 93 17.29 2.82 2.90
CA LEU A 93 16.46 2.90 4.09
C LEU A 93 14.99 2.59 3.81
N GLN A 94 14.45 3.02 2.65
CA GLN A 94 13.09 2.62 2.24
C GLN A 94 12.97 1.10 2.06
N GLU A 95 13.96 0.45 1.45
CA GLU A 95 13.97 -1.01 1.27
C GLU A 95 14.08 -1.75 2.61
N GLU A 96 14.92 -1.27 3.54
CA GLU A 96 15.06 -1.82 4.88
C GLU A 96 13.76 -1.72 5.68
N VAL A 97 13.16 -0.53 5.72
CA VAL A 97 11.90 -0.27 6.43
C VAL A 97 10.74 -1.07 5.82
N LEU A 98 10.69 -1.20 4.50
CA LEU A 98 9.69 -2.03 3.84
C LEU A 98 9.90 -3.52 4.13
N GLY A 99 11.14 -4.02 4.11
CA GLY A 99 11.44 -5.41 4.46
C GLY A 99 11.04 -5.76 5.89
N TRP A 100 11.24 -4.84 6.83
CA TRP A 100 10.78 -5.02 8.20
C TRP A 100 9.24 -5.09 8.28
N GLN A 101 8.53 -4.25 7.53
CA GLN A 101 7.07 -4.29 7.45
C GLN A 101 6.54 -5.58 6.78
N PHE A 102 7.23 -6.12 5.77
CA PHE A 102 6.94 -7.46 5.23
C PHE A 102 7.09 -8.55 6.29
N SER A 103 8.14 -8.48 7.11
CA SER A 103 8.39 -9.46 8.18
C SER A 103 7.26 -9.45 9.21
N LEU A 104 6.78 -8.25 9.58
CA LEU A 104 5.62 -8.11 10.45
C LEU A 104 4.34 -8.65 9.81
N ALA A 105 4.12 -8.42 8.51
CA ALA A 105 2.91 -8.87 7.82
C ALA A 105 2.80 -10.39 7.84
N HIS A 106 3.93 -11.09 7.68
CA HIS A 106 4.00 -12.54 7.83
C HIS A 106 3.78 -12.98 9.28
N THR A 107 4.45 -12.32 10.23
CA THR A 107 4.37 -12.65 11.66
C THR A 107 2.94 -12.55 12.19
N TYR A 108 2.24 -11.48 11.85
CA TYR A 108 0.89 -11.20 12.33
C TYR A 108 -0.21 -11.64 11.37
N ASN A 109 0.12 -12.30 10.25
CA ASN A 109 -0.82 -12.69 9.21
C ASN A 109 -1.71 -11.51 8.75
N ARG A 110 -1.10 -10.35 8.50
CA ARG A 110 -1.80 -9.12 8.10
C ARG A 110 -1.65 -8.88 6.61
N ALA A 111 -2.69 -8.28 6.01
CA ALA A 111 -2.58 -7.71 4.68
C ALA A 111 -1.69 -6.46 4.70
N MET A 112 -1.11 -6.10 3.55
CA MET A 112 -0.31 -4.88 3.40
C MET A 112 -0.94 -3.89 2.42
N VAL A 113 -0.97 -2.60 2.76
CA VAL A 113 -1.33 -1.50 1.85
C VAL A 113 -0.05 -0.85 1.31
N LEU A 114 0.16 -0.94 0.00
CA LEU A 114 1.45 -0.71 -0.66
C LEU A 114 1.46 0.49 -1.61
N HIS A 115 2.34 1.45 -1.32
CA HIS A 115 2.74 2.56 -2.16
C HIS A 115 3.97 2.20 -2.99
N VAL A 116 3.82 1.92 -4.29
CA VAL A 116 4.98 1.63 -5.13
C VAL A 116 4.94 2.48 -6.39
N THR A 117 5.91 3.39 -6.49
CA THR A 117 6.03 4.28 -7.66
C THR A 117 7.44 4.23 -8.21
N GLY A 118 7.61 3.89 -9.48
CA GLY A 118 8.90 4.00 -10.20
C GLY A 118 10.06 3.11 -9.71
N MET A 119 9.89 2.35 -8.63
CA MET A 119 10.90 1.46 -8.03
C MET A 119 10.51 -0.02 -8.09
N TRP A 120 9.83 -0.42 -9.17
CA TRP A 120 9.27 -1.77 -9.34
C TRP A 120 10.31 -2.89 -9.24
N ASP A 121 11.51 -2.74 -9.81
CA ASP A 121 12.54 -3.78 -9.75
C ASP A 121 13.00 -4.05 -8.31
N ARG A 122 13.13 -2.98 -7.50
CA ARG A 122 13.48 -3.09 -6.08
C ARG A 122 12.33 -3.69 -5.27
N PHE A 123 11.11 -3.25 -5.55
CA PHE A 123 9.91 -3.83 -4.93
C PHE A 123 9.81 -5.33 -5.21
N PHE A 124 9.96 -5.76 -6.47
CA PHE A 124 9.92 -7.17 -6.82
C PHE A 124 11.06 -7.96 -6.18
N SER A 125 12.26 -7.38 -6.05
CA SER A 125 13.36 -8.05 -5.34
C SER A 125 12.99 -8.36 -3.89
N LEU A 126 12.29 -7.44 -3.21
CA LEU A 126 11.78 -7.65 -1.85
C LEU A 126 10.63 -8.66 -1.83
N LEU A 127 9.70 -8.57 -2.78
CA LEU A 127 8.57 -9.49 -2.89
C LEU A 127 9.02 -10.93 -3.18
N ASP A 128 10.05 -11.11 -4.02
CA ASP A 128 10.67 -12.41 -4.30
C ASP A 128 11.37 -12.98 -3.06
N HIS A 129 11.94 -12.11 -2.21
CA HIS A 129 12.63 -12.52 -0.99
C HIS A 129 11.68 -12.90 0.15
N TYR A 130 10.69 -12.04 0.43
CA TYR A 130 9.77 -12.22 1.56
C TYR A 130 8.53 -13.06 1.19
N GLY A 131 8.13 -13.08 -0.08
CA GLY A 131 6.86 -13.65 -0.52
C GLY A 131 5.66 -12.74 -0.25
N VAL A 132 4.49 -13.15 -0.76
CA VAL A 132 3.22 -12.51 -0.44
C VAL A 132 2.76 -12.95 0.96
N PRO A 133 2.52 -12.01 1.90
CA PRO A 133 1.98 -12.34 3.22
C PRO A 133 0.67 -13.10 3.11
N PRO A 134 0.31 -13.95 4.09
CA PRO A 134 -0.91 -14.75 3.95
C PRO A 134 -2.20 -13.90 3.96
N GLY A 135 -2.17 -12.69 4.51
CA GLY A 135 -3.22 -11.68 4.41
C GLY A 135 -3.32 -10.97 3.04
N GLY A 136 -2.33 -11.14 2.16
CA GLY A 136 -2.31 -10.55 0.82
C GLY A 136 -1.76 -9.12 0.77
N LEU A 137 -1.77 -8.55 -0.44
CA LEU A 137 -1.31 -7.19 -0.71
C LEU A 137 -2.43 -6.37 -1.35
N LEU A 138 -2.50 -5.09 -1.01
CA LEU A 138 -3.31 -4.08 -1.65
C LEU A 138 -2.38 -3.05 -2.29
N MET A 139 -2.28 -3.06 -3.61
CA MET A 139 -1.58 -2.02 -4.37
C MET A 139 -2.50 -0.81 -4.49
N HIS A 140 -2.30 0.20 -3.64
CA HIS A 140 -3.17 1.38 -3.68
C HIS A 140 -2.79 2.31 -4.83
N ASP A 141 -3.80 2.99 -5.39
CA ASP A 141 -3.66 3.92 -6.51
C ASP A 141 -2.76 3.40 -7.64
N PHE A 142 -2.99 2.14 -8.05
CA PHE A 142 -2.06 1.42 -8.92
C PHE A 142 -1.88 2.12 -10.28
N ALA A 143 -0.63 2.52 -10.54
CA ALA A 143 -0.20 3.18 -11.78
C ALA A 143 0.97 2.45 -12.46
N GLY A 144 1.08 1.13 -12.28
CA GLY A 144 2.10 0.29 -12.92
C GLY A 144 1.90 0.12 -14.43
N SER A 145 2.89 -0.46 -15.12
CA SER A 145 2.75 -0.82 -16.54
C SER A 145 2.00 -2.15 -16.67
N VAL A 146 1.62 -2.53 -17.89
CA VAL A 146 0.97 -3.84 -18.15
C VAL A 146 1.90 -4.98 -17.75
N GLU A 147 3.22 -4.83 -17.97
CA GLU A 147 4.23 -5.81 -17.58
C GLU A 147 4.34 -5.93 -16.05
N VAL A 148 4.25 -4.80 -15.33
CA VAL A 148 4.21 -4.80 -13.86
C VAL A 148 2.94 -5.50 -13.37
N LEU A 149 1.78 -5.20 -13.97
CA LEU A 149 0.51 -5.83 -13.61
C LEU A 149 0.56 -7.35 -13.83
N ALA A 150 1.02 -7.79 -15.00
CA ALA A 150 1.15 -9.21 -15.34
C ALA A 150 2.09 -9.93 -14.38
N ARG A 151 3.23 -9.30 -14.02
CA ARG A 151 4.15 -9.87 -13.03
C ARG A 151 3.51 -9.96 -11.65
N LEU A 152 2.78 -8.93 -11.20
CA LEU A 152 2.06 -8.95 -9.92
C LEU A 152 1.01 -10.07 -9.89
N GLN A 153 0.21 -10.23 -10.94
CA GLN A 153 -0.80 -11.31 -11.02
C GLN A 153 -0.18 -12.71 -10.83
N GLY A 154 1.09 -12.90 -11.19
CA GLY A 154 1.83 -14.14 -10.97
C GLY A 154 2.05 -14.53 -9.49
N TYR A 155 1.97 -13.59 -8.55
CA TYR A 155 2.18 -13.85 -7.12
C TYR A 155 0.91 -14.23 -6.35
N GLY A 156 -0.27 -14.12 -6.96
CA GLY A 156 -1.53 -14.50 -6.31
C GLY A 156 -2.22 -13.36 -5.55
N LYS A 157 -2.38 -13.48 -4.22
CA LYS A 157 -3.26 -12.66 -3.33
C LYS A 157 -2.96 -11.15 -3.35
N ILE A 158 -3.27 -10.49 -4.44
CA ILE A 158 -3.01 -9.08 -4.69
C ILE A 158 -4.30 -8.43 -5.18
N LEU A 159 -4.70 -7.38 -4.47
CA LEU A 159 -5.77 -6.47 -4.85
C LEU A 159 -5.17 -5.17 -5.38
N PHE A 160 -5.90 -4.54 -6.28
CA PHE A 160 -5.53 -3.26 -6.86
C PHE A 160 -6.66 -2.27 -6.59
N SER A 161 -6.32 -1.09 -6.08
CA SER A 161 -7.25 0.03 -6.03
C SER A 161 -6.82 1.12 -7.01
N TYR A 162 -7.79 1.91 -7.45
CA TYR A 162 -7.60 2.96 -8.43
C TYR A 162 -8.23 4.23 -7.92
N GLY A 163 -7.46 5.32 -7.90
CA GLY A 163 -7.92 6.61 -7.43
C GLY A 163 -8.19 7.60 -8.57
N PRO A 164 -8.54 8.85 -8.22
CA PRO A 164 -8.71 9.95 -9.16
C PRO A 164 -7.47 10.26 -10.01
N SER A 165 -6.30 9.73 -9.64
CA SER A 165 -5.06 9.83 -10.42
C SER A 165 -5.23 9.33 -11.86
N LEU A 166 -6.06 8.29 -12.06
CA LEU A 166 -6.42 7.75 -13.37
C LEU A 166 -7.07 8.78 -14.30
N MET A 167 -7.76 9.77 -13.72
CA MET A 167 -8.53 10.78 -14.46
C MET A 167 -7.63 11.95 -14.92
N LYS A 168 -6.36 12.00 -14.52
CA LYS A 168 -5.44 13.07 -14.91
C LYS A 168 -5.07 12.95 -16.39
N LYS A 169 -5.24 14.05 -17.15
CA LYS A 169 -4.85 14.11 -18.57
C LYS A 169 -3.38 13.73 -18.75
N GLY A 170 -3.11 12.75 -19.61
CA GLY A 170 -1.75 12.29 -19.91
C GLY A 170 -1.28 11.08 -19.11
N PHE A 171 -2.09 10.56 -18.17
CA PHE A 171 -1.79 9.32 -17.42
C PHE A 171 -1.45 8.14 -18.35
N TYR A 172 -2.16 8.01 -19.48
CA TYR A 172 -1.95 6.94 -20.47
C TYR A 172 -0.96 7.27 -21.61
N LYS A 173 -0.50 8.52 -21.75
CA LYS A 173 0.25 8.96 -22.96
C LYS A 173 1.67 8.39 -23.10
N LYS A 174 2.14 7.54 -22.17
CA LYS A 174 3.52 7.00 -22.17
C LYS A 174 3.65 5.48 -22.13
N ARG A 175 2.57 4.72 -22.29
CA ARG A 175 2.62 3.25 -22.22
C ARG A 175 1.75 2.67 -23.32
N SER A 176 2.35 2.52 -24.50
CA SER A 176 1.71 1.98 -25.69
C SER A 176 1.24 0.55 -25.44
N LEU A 177 -0.07 0.37 -25.30
CA LEU A 177 -0.70 -0.89 -25.67
C LEU A 177 -0.56 -1.02 -27.19
N SER A 178 0.30 -1.92 -27.66
CA SER A 178 0.21 -2.39 -29.04
C SER A 178 -1.02 -3.28 -29.13
N CYS A 179 -2.14 -2.75 -29.61
CA CYS A 179 -3.27 -3.58 -30.00
C CYS A 179 -2.86 -4.37 -31.25
N ASN A 180 -2.98 -5.71 -31.22
CA ASN A 180 -2.97 -6.48 -32.45
C ASN A 180 -4.21 -6.14 -33.28
N SER A 181 -4.14 -6.39 -34.59
CA SER A 181 -5.11 -5.98 -35.63
C SER A 181 -6.57 -6.43 -35.42
N ASN A 182 -6.86 -7.21 -34.37
CA ASN A 182 -8.18 -7.70 -34.02
C ASN A 182 -8.83 -6.99 -32.82
N GLY A 183 -8.21 -5.93 -32.27
CA GLY A 183 -8.85 -5.07 -31.26
C GLY A 183 -9.15 -5.72 -29.91
N ALA A 184 -8.65 -6.93 -29.65
CA ALA A 184 -8.77 -7.58 -28.35
C ALA A 184 -7.62 -7.11 -27.44
N CYS A 185 -7.95 -6.30 -26.42
CA CYS A 185 -7.10 -6.18 -25.23
C CYS A 185 -7.30 -7.45 -24.41
N LEU A 186 -6.25 -8.26 -24.30
CA LEU A 186 -6.24 -9.39 -23.36
C LEU A 186 -6.07 -8.82 -21.95
N PHE A 187 -7.02 -9.15 -21.08
CA PHE A 187 -7.05 -8.81 -19.65
C PHE A 187 -6.22 -9.80 -18.84
#